data_AF-A0A4Q4VQL3-F1
#
_entry.id   AF-A0A4Q4VQL3-F1
#
_cell.length_a   1.000
_cell.length_b   1.000
_cell.length_c   1.000
_cell.angle_alpha   90.00
_cell.angle_beta   90.00
_cell.angle_gamma   90.00
#
_symmetry.space_group_name_H-M   'P 1'
#
loop_
_entity.id
_entity.type
_entity.pdbx_description
1 polymer ?
#
loop_
_entity_poly.entity_id
_entity_poly.type
_entity_poly.pdbx_seq_one_letter_code
_entity_poly.pdbx_strand_id
1 'polypeptide(L)'
;MLEPWDEVLNLNRERQRCADDLEKIKAACAGDHAKQHVAQCPECWDRLVNRMRDRYLNCATKEWFSGRRLFLQELDTMFSKARGGSLDFKVIDQRIHDEKRDWYRDKVRNMGLHSATRSPSEAKLLQQKLDDRETPTEELASELRGAIGDDALPDEAAFDNFLNRLKDAETTQARNDIYIDVIFQPRQDPEKAAAYQKYMEMIRGGVAIQPVVDVMLRDRRRAQSNEEQKQRLQGKLEELKRAKAAHELSLAKKQKARQDKAAAAAASDSQHDHPPCSVCSKALDAQDFLACPLCHLLGEQYGLGNGPVLYCSETCHEDDYEWHRKAAHNCAAGQTCIDLHDTDVEMDEARRVPVFCRECVAGLKLPSVFCSSRCYDANFQYHRDWVHIPERKKARVEVDDENQLEYASEDKTQYRASKIEEHLVTLGDALEEYQQRTGATIS
;
A
#
# COMPACT_ATOMS: atom_id res chain seq x y z
N MET A 1 22.30 33.94 23.74
CA MET A 1 22.44 33.71 22.28
C MET A 1 21.74 34.89 21.64
N LEU A 2 22.38 35.62 20.72
CA LEU A 2 21.71 36.74 20.05
C LEU A 2 20.66 36.15 19.11
N GLU A 3 19.42 36.62 19.22
CA GLU A 3 18.37 36.26 18.28
C GLU A 3 18.66 36.94 16.92
N PRO A 4 18.19 36.39 15.79
CA PRO A 4 18.41 36.99 14.47
C PRO A 4 17.99 38.47 14.40
N TRP A 5 16.98 38.87 15.16
CA TRP A 5 16.50 40.25 15.26
C TRP A 5 17.47 41.17 16.00
N ASP A 6 18.21 40.64 16.99
CA ASP A 6 19.24 41.39 17.71
C ASP A 6 20.43 41.71 16.79
N GLU A 7 20.74 40.81 15.86
CA GLU A 7 21.71 41.06 14.80
C GLU A 7 21.23 42.21 13.91
N VAL A 8 19.97 42.19 13.43
CA VAL A 8 19.39 43.29 12.63
C VAL A 8 19.43 44.63 13.38
N LEU A 9 19.06 44.64 14.67
CA LEU A 9 19.11 45.85 15.50
C LEU A 9 20.54 46.38 15.66
N ASN A 10 21.53 45.50 15.84
CA ASN A 10 22.93 45.89 15.92
C ASN A 10 23.44 46.45 14.58
N LEU A 11 23.05 45.85 13.45
CA LEU A 11 23.38 46.35 12.11
C LEU A 11 22.82 47.75 11.89
N ASN A 12 21.57 48.00 12.30
CA ASN A 12 20.93 49.31 12.21
C ASN A 12 21.64 50.35 13.09
N ARG A 13 22.05 49.98 14.31
CA ARG A 13 22.84 50.85 15.19
C ARG A 13 24.19 51.21 14.59
N GLU A 14 24.90 50.25 14.00
CA GLU A 14 26.20 50.51 13.36
C GLU A 14 26.07 51.37 12.10
N ARG A 15 24.99 51.21 11.32
CA ARG A 15 24.67 52.12 10.21
C ARG A 15 24.40 53.54 10.70
N GLN A 16 23.58 53.69 11.75
CA GLN A 16 23.27 55.00 12.31
C GLN A 16 24.53 55.68 12.86
N ARG A 17 25.37 54.97 13.60
CA ARG A 17 26.67 55.48 14.08
C ARG A 17 27.54 55.99 12.94
N CYS A 18 27.61 55.24 11.85
CA CYS A 18 28.34 55.67 10.66
C CYS A 18 27.74 56.94 10.05
N ALA A 19 26.42 57.03 9.92
CA ALA A 19 25.75 58.23 9.42
C ALA A 19 26.01 59.45 10.32
N ASP A 20 25.87 59.29 11.64
CA ASP A 20 26.12 60.34 12.62
C ASP A 20 27.58 60.82 12.59
N ASP A 21 28.55 59.91 12.43
CA ASP A 21 29.97 60.25 12.30
C ASP A 21 30.25 61.03 11.00
N LEU A 22 29.59 60.66 9.89
CA LEU A 22 29.71 61.38 8.63
C LEU A 22 29.12 62.79 8.74
N GLU A 23 27.99 62.95 9.41
CA GLU A 23 27.39 64.28 9.67
C GLU A 23 28.28 65.12 10.60
N LYS A 24 28.90 64.54 11.63
CA LYS A 24 29.90 65.23 12.46
C LYS A 24 31.09 65.72 11.64
N ILE A 25 31.59 64.90 10.70
CA ILE A 25 32.70 65.30 9.81
C ILE A 25 32.28 66.47 8.90
N LYS A 26 31.05 66.44 8.37
CA LYS A 26 30.51 67.55 7.55
C LYS A 26 30.36 68.82 8.36
N ALA A 27 29.81 68.74 9.58
CA ALA A 27 29.62 69.88 10.47
C ALA A 27 30.97 70.48 10.91
N ALA A 28 31.94 69.65 11.27
CA ALA A 28 33.30 70.10 11.61
C ALA A 28 33.99 70.78 10.42
N CYS A 29 33.81 70.28 9.19
CA CYS A 29 34.35 70.92 7.98
C CYS A 29 33.75 72.31 7.75
N ALA A 30 32.45 72.49 8.00
CA ALA A 30 31.78 73.77 7.85
C ALA A 30 32.23 74.79 8.93
N GLY A 31 32.46 74.33 10.15
CA GLY A 31 32.90 75.16 11.28
C GLY A 31 34.40 75.50 11.26
N ASP A 32 35.26 74.49 11.13
CA ASP A 32 36.71 74.63 11.32
C ASP A 32 37.45 75.08 10.06
N HIS A 33 36.93 74.73 8.87
CA HIS A 33 37.59 74.99 7.58
C HIS A 33 36.81 75.97 6.68
N ALA A 34 35.64 76.46 7.12
CA ALA A 34 34.77 77.40 6.40
C ALA A 34 34.46 77.00 4.94
N LYS A 35 34.48 75.69 4.63
CA LYS A 35 34.12 75.16 3.31
C LYS A 35 32.66 74.72 3.31
N GLN A 36 31.95 75.04 2.23
CA GLN A 36 30.53 74.68 2.06
C GLN A 36 30.33 73.18 1.78
N HIS A 37 31.33 72.53 1.16
CA HIS A 37 31.30 71.10 0.86
C HIS A 37 32.60 70.40 1.27
N VAL A 38 32.48 69.24 1.90
CA VAL A 38 33.62 68.40 2.34
C VAL A 38 34.55 68.02 1.18
N ALA A 39 34.02 67.87 -0.04
CA ALA A 39 34.81 67.61 -1.24
C ALA A 39 35.82 68.72 -1.59
N GLN A 40 35.63 69.94 -1.06
CA GLN A 40 36.54 71.07 -1.26
C GLN A 40 37.64 71.16 -0.19
N CYS A 41 37.64 70.24 0.79
CA CYS A 41 38.61 70.15 1.87
C CYS A 41 39.30 68.77 1.82
N PRO A 42 40.56 68.68 1.38
CA PRO A 42 41.28 67.41 1.28
C PRO A 42 41.34 66.63 2.60
N GLU A 43 41.52 67.31 3.73
CA GLU A 43 41.60 66.68 5.05
C GLU A 43 40.26 66.08 5.49
N CYS A 44 39.16 66.82 5.34
CA CYS A 44 37.82 66.32 5.69
C CYS A 44 37.32 65.27 4.69
N TRP A 45 37.71 65.37 3.41
CA TRP A 45 37.45 64.36 2.39
C TRP A 45 38.12 63.04 2.73
N ASP A 46 39.40 63.06 3.08
CA ASP A 46 40.14 61.87 3.49
C ASP A 46 39.52 61.22 4.74
N ARG A 47 39.14 62.02 5.74
CA ARG A 47 38.45 61.52 6.94
C ARG A 47 37.10 60.88 6.61
N LEU A 48 36.32 61.49 5.71
CA LEU A 48 35.03 60.97 5.27
C LEU A 48 35.17 59.64 4.54
N VAL A 49 36.07 59.57 3.55
CA VAL A 49 36.34 58.35 2.78
C VAL A 49 36.83 57.22 3.69
N ASN A 50 37.76 57.51 4.61
CA ASN A 50 38.27 56.52 5.55
C ASN A 50 37.17 56.00 6.50
N ARG A 51 36.28 56.87 7.00
CA ARG A 51 35.16 56.44 7.85
C ARG A 51 34.19 55.52 7.13
N MET A 52 33.90 55.79 5.85
CA MET A 52 33.07 54.91 5.00
C MET A 52 33.77 53.59 4.70
N ARG A 53 35.08 53.62 4.41
CA ARG A 53 35.91 52.43 4.21
C ARG A 53 35.91 51.53 5.45
N ASP A 54 36.08 52.11 6.64
CA ASP A 54 36.11 51.39 7.92
C ASP A 54 34.80 50.66 8.22
N ARG A 55 33.65 51.19 7.76
CA ARG A 55 32.34 50.54 7.95
C ARG A 55 32.27 49.14 7.35
N TYR A 56 32.98 48.92 6.24
CA TYR A 56 32.97 47.65 5.52
C TYR A 56 34.18 46.77 5.86
N LEU A 57 35.37 47.36 6.01
CA LEU A 57 36.62 46.60 6.20
C LEU A 57 36.94 46.30 7.66
N ASN A 58 36.53 47.18 8.59
CA ASN A 58 36.86 47.09 10.01
C ASN A 58 35.61 46.85 10.88
N CYS A 59 34.56 46.25 10.30
CA CYS A 59 33.35 45.92 11.04
C CYS A 59 33.62 44.77 12.02
N ALA A 60 33.43 45.03 13.32
CA ALA A 60 33.55 44.02 14.36
C ALA A 60 32.39 42.99 14.34
N THR A 61 31.27 43.35 13.71
CA THR A 61 30.05 42.54 13.62
C THR A 61 30.05 41.72 12.33
N LYS A 62 29.63 40.45 12.40
CA LYS A 62 29.40 39.66 11.19
C LYS A 62 28.17 40.18 10.45
N GLU A 63 28.34 40.60 9.20
CA GLU A 63 27.28 41.09 8.32
C GLU A 63 27.17 40.25 7.04
N TRP A 64 26.24 40.62 6.15
CA TRP A 64 26.01 39.95 4.87
C TRP A 64 27.25 39.90 3.97
N PHE A 65 28.15 40.88 4.06
CA PHE A 65 29.42 40.91 3.32
C PHE A 65 30.56 40.16 4.03
N SER A 66 30.38 39.73 5.29
CA SER A 66 31.42 39.01 6.04
C SER A 66 31.73 37.67 5.38
N GLY A 67 32.98 37.50 4.96
CA GLY A 67 33.45 36.33 4.21
C GLY A 67 33.59 36.53 2.70
N ARG A 68 33.09 37.65 2.15
CA ARG A 68 33.25 38.00 0.72
C ARG A 68 34.58 38.72 0.47
N ARG A 69 35.69 37.99 0.64
CA ARG A 69 37.06 38.56 0.60
C ARG A 69 37.37 39.32 -0.69
N LEU A 70 36.98 38.79 -1.85
CA LEU A 70 37.22 39.43 -3.15
C LEU A 70 36.46 40.75 -3.28
N PHE A 71 35.17 40.77 -2.89
CA PHE A 71 34.37 41.98 -2.87
C PHE A 71 34.93 43.04 -1.91
N LEU A 72 35.37 42.64 -0.71
CA LEU A 72 35.97 43.57 0.24
C LEU A 72 37.31 44.16 -0.28
N GLN A 73 38.13 43.37 -0.97
CA GLN A 73 39.35 43.86 -1.64
C GLN A 73 39.04 44.80 -2.81
N GLU A 74 37.99 44.51 -3.58
CA GLU A 74 37.51 45.37 -4.64
C GLU A 74 37.02 46.71 -4.09
N LEU A 75 36.18 46.68 -3.05
CA LEU A 75 35.72 47.88 -2.34
C LEU A 75 36.87 48.70 -1.77
N ASP A 76 37.89 48.06 -1.19
CA ASP A 76 39.08 48.73 -0.68
C ASP A 76 39.81 49.53 -1.77
N THR A 77 39.93 48.91 -2.95
CA THR A 77 40.50 49.54 -4.14
C THR A 77 39.62 50.69 -4.64
N MET A 78 38.29 50.52 -4.63
CA MET A 78 37.34 51.55 -5.03
C MET A 78 37.37 52.76 -4.08
N PHE A 79 37.42 52.56 -2.75
CA PHE A 79 37.58 53.64 -1.79
C PHE A 79 38.92 54.35 -1.95
N SER A 80 40.01 53.63 -2.25
CA SER A 80 41.31 54.23 -2.55
C SER A 80 41.26 55.11 -3.81
N LYS A 81 40.55 54.67 -4.85
CA LYS A 81 40.31 55.44 -6.08
C LYS A 81 39.41 56.66 -5.86
N ALA A 82 38.39 56.54 -5.02
CA ALA A 82 37.51 57.65 -4.65
C ALA A 82 38.23 58.70 -3.80
N ARG A 83 39.14 58.27 -2.92
CA ARG A 83 40.05 59.15 -2.18
C ARG A 83 40.86 60.03 -3.15
N GLY A 84 41.38 59.44 -4.22
CA GLY A 84 42.11 60.14 -5.29
C GLY A 84 41.23 60.93 -6.28
N GLY A 85 39.91 61.01 -6.06
CA GLY A 85 38.97 61.72 -6.95
C GLY A 85 38.69 61.04 -8.29
N SER A 86 39.19 59.82 -8.49
CA SER A 86 39.10 59.08 -9.76
C SER A 86 37.84 58.23 -9.90
N LEU A 87 37.03 58.11 -8.84
CA LEU A 87 35.84 57.29 -8.78
C LEU A 87 34.75 57.99 -7.93
N ASP A 88 33.52 58.01 -8.44
CA ASP A 88 32.36 58.58 -7.72
C ASP A 88 31.78 57.56 -6.72
N PHE A 89 31.32 58.05 -5.58
CA PHE A 89 30.66 57.25 -4.54
C PHE A 89 29.40 56.55 -5.06
N LYS A 90 28.70 57.13 -6.05
CA LYS A 90 27.56 56.47 -6.70
C LYS A 90 27.93 55.11 -7.30
N VAL A 91 29.13 54.99 -7.86
CA VAL A 91 29.62 53.72 -8.44
C VAL A 91 29.90 52.70 -7.34
N ILE A 92 30.43 53.15 -6.20
CA ILE A 92 30.66 52.32 -5.02
C ILE A 92 29.33 51.83 -4.45
N ASP A 93 28.35 52.73 -4.28
CA ASP A 93 27.01 52.40 -3.78
C ASP A 93 26.29 51.41 -4.70
N GLN A 94 26.38 51.62 -6.02
CA GLN A 94 25.81 50.68 -7.00
C GLN A 94 26.45 49.29 -6.87
N ARG A 95 27.79 49.22 -6.77
CA ARG A 95 28.50 47.94 -6.61
C ARG A 95 28.12 47.23 -5.32
N ILE A 96 27.96 47.96 -4.22
CA ILE A 96 27.47 47.43 -2.94
C ILE A 96 26.05 46.89 -3.09
N HIS A 97 25.18 47.63 -3.77
CA HIS A 97 23.80 47.22 -4.02
C HIS A 97 23.74 45.94 -4.87
N ASP A 98 24.54 45.85 -5.94
CA ASP A 98 24.60 44.68 -6.81
C ASP A 98 25.12 43.44 -6.05
N GLU A 99 26.17 43.60 -5.26
CA GLU A 99 26.71 42.51 -4.43
C GLU A 99 25.69 42.05 -3.39
N LYS A 100 24.96 42.98 -2.77
CA LYS A 100 23.90 42.67 -1.80
C LYS A 100 22.76 41.89 -2.44
N ARG A 101 22.36 42.26 -3.67
CA ARG A 101 21.37 41.53 -4.48
C ARG A 101 21.84 40.10 -4.75
N ASP A 102 23.07 39.92 -5.22
CA ASP A 102 23.64 38.60 -5.50
C ASP A 102 23.74 37.76 -4.22
N TRP A 103 24.15 38.37 -3.10
CA TRP A 103 24.16 37.72 -1.80
C TRP A 103 22.80 37.22 -1.37
N TYR A 104 21.76 38.05 -1.49
CA TYR A 104 20.41 37.67 -1.11
C TYR A 104 19.93 36.46 -1.91
N ARG A 105 20.15 36.46 -3.23
CA ARG A 105 19.78 35.35 -4.12
C ARG A 105 20.51 34.07 -3.78
N ASP A 106 21.82 34.13 -3.56
CA ASP A 106 22.61 32.96 -3.15
C ASP A 106 22.17 32.43 -1.79
N LYS A 107 21.84 33.32 -0.86
CA LYS A 107 21.37 32.92 0.47
C LYS A 107 20.03 32.20 0.39
N VAL A 108 19.08 32.72 -0.38
CA VAL A 108 17.76 32.08 -0.59
C VAL A 108 17.92 30.73 -1.31
N ARG A 109 18.78 30.64 -2.34
CA ARG A 109 19.09 29.39 -3.02
C ARG A 109 19.66 28.34 -2.07
N ASN A 110 20.66 28.72 -1.27
CA ASN A 110 21.33 27.82 -0.33
C ASN A 110 20.43 27.39 0.83
N MET A 111 19.44 28.20 1.22
CA MET A 111 18.46 27.83 2.24
C MET A 111 17.36 26.91 1.71
N GLY A 112 17.30 26.67 0.40
CA GLY A 112 16.30 25.78 -0.21
C GLY A 112 14.88 26.28 -0.05
N LEU A 113 14.66 27.58 0.18
CA LEU A 113 13.35 28.14 0.52
C LEU A 113 12.31 27.97 -0.61
N HIS A 114 12.76 27.83 -1.85
CA HIS A 114 11.91 27.48 -2.99
C HIS A 114 11.28 26.08 -2.88
N SER A 115 11.81 25.20 -2.03
CA SER A 115 11.21 23.88 -1.75
C SER A 115 10.14 23.93 -0.65
N ALA A 116 10.01 25.07 0.05
CA ALA A 116 9.01 25.28 1.10
C ALA A 116 7.67 25.82 0.56
N THR A 117 7.53 25.97 -0.76
CA THR A 117 6.31 26.44 -1.41
C THR A 117 5.19 25.40 -1.38
N ARG A 118 3.94 25.83 -1.55
CA ARG A 118 2.78 24.91 -1.47
C ARG A 118 2.69 23.96 -2.64
N SER A 119 3.14 24.40 -3.82
CA SER A 119 3.06 23.62 -5.04
C SER A 119 4.40 23.50 -5.78
N PRO A 120 4.63 22.41 -6.53
CA PRO A 120 5.78 22.28 -7.42
C PRO A 120 5.84 23.33 -8.53
N SER A 121 4.69 23.89 -8.93
CA SER A 121 4.60 25.00 -9.89
C SER A 121 5.11 26.32 -9.30
N GLU A 122 4.74 26.63 -8.06
CA GLU A 122 5.27 27.80 -7.33
C GLU A 122 6.78 27.68 -7.11
N ALA A 123 7.26 26.49 -6.76
CA ALA A 123 8.69 26.21 -6.59
C ALA A 123 9.48 26.56 -7.86
N LYS A 124 8.96 26.16 -9.04
CA LYS A 124 9.59 26.45 -10.34
C LYS A 124 9.56 27.93 -10.68
N LEU A 125 8.44 28.61 -10.45
CA LEU A 125 8.32 30.04 -10.72
C LEU A 125 9.29 30.85 -9.84
N LEU A 126 9.37 30.48 -8.57
CA LEU A 126 10.26 31.13 -7.61
C LEU A 126 11.74 30.86 -7.95
N GLN A 127 12.08 29.65 -8.39
CA GLN A 127 13.41 29.32 -8.89
C GLN A 127 13.78 30.16 -10.12
N GLN A 128 12.85 30.31 -11.08
CA GLN A 128 13.06 31.15 -12.26
C GLN A 128 13.30 32.62 -11.89
N LYS A 129 12.53 33.17 -10.94
CA LYS A 129 12.75 34.53 -10.42
C LYS A 129 14.05 34.66 -9.63
N LEU A 130 14.51 33.60 -8.96
CA LEU A 130 15.82 33.60 -8.28
C LEU A 130 16.98 33.66 -9.27
N ASP A 131 16.81 33.05 -10.45
CA ASP A 131 17.81 33.03 -11.52
C ASP A 131 17.77 34.30 -12.39
N ASP A 132 16.65 35.03 -12.41
CA ASP A 132 16.56 36.35 -13.02
C ASP A 132 17.29 37.42 -12.18
N ARG A 133 18.39 37.97 -12.70
CA ARG A 133 19.19 38.99 -12.01
C ARG A 133 18.56 40.39 -12.06
N GLU A 134 17.61 40.63 -12.96
CA GLU A 134 16.99 41.94 -13.15
C GLU A 134 15.88 42.21 -12.12
N THR A 135 15.32 41.17 -11.50
CA THR A 135 14.27 41.36 -10.48
C THR A 135 14.83 42.10 -9.25
N PRO A 136 14.14 43.14 -8.76
CA PRO A 136 14.49 43.81 -7.51
C PRO A 136 14.46 42.86 -6.30
N THR A 137 15.28 43.16 -5.29
CA THR A 137 15.39 42.32 -4.08
C THR A 137 14.08 42.36 -3.28
N GLU A 138 13.41 43.50 -3.28
CA GLU A 138 12.16 43.78 -2.59
C GLU A 138 11.00 42.98 -3.19
N GLU A 139 10.93 42.94 -4.53
CA GLU A 139 9.94 42.13 -5.25
C GLU A 139 10.17 40.64 -4.98
N LEU A 140 11.43 40.18 -5.07
CA LEU A 140 11.78 38.79 -4.77
C LEU A 140 11.47 38.41 -3.31
N ALA A 141 11.71 39.32 -2.36
CA ALA A 141 11.36 39.12 -0.96
C ALA A 141 9.84 39.04 -0.76
N SER A 142 9.07 39.85 -1.47
CA SER A 142 7.61 39.80 -1.43
C SER A 142 7.05 38.47 -1.95
N GLU A 143 7.57 38.00 -3.08
CA GLU A 143 7.19 36.71 -3.68
C GLU A 143 7.56 35.52 -2.79
N LEU A 144 8.75 35.54 -2.19
CA LEU A 144 9.17 34.55 -1.19
C LEU A 144 8.23 34.53 0.02
N ARG A 145 7.81 35.69 0.50
CA ARG A 145 6.83 35.80 1.61
C ARG A 145 5.48 35.22 1.22
N GLY A 146 4.97 35.55 0.04
CA GLY A 146 3.70 35.02 -0.47
C GLY A 146 3.72 33.50 -0.68
N ALA A 147 4.86 32.95 -1.12
CA ALA A 147 4.99 31.52 -1.38
C ALA A 147 5.13 30.66 -0.11
N ILE A 148 5.57 31.25 1.01
CA ILE A 148 5.80 30.55 2.28
C ILE A 148 4.64 30.78 3.29
N GLY A 149 3.92 31.90 3.19
CA GLY A 149 2.86 32.29 4.15
C GLY A 149 1.42 32.07 3.66
N ASP A 150 0.53 31.55 4.53
CA ASP A 150 -0.92 31.36 4.29
C ASP A 150 -1.74 32.64 4.25
N ASP A 151 -1.20 33.74 4.77
CA ASP A 151 -1.75 35.09 4.65
C ASP A 151 -0.58 36.08 4.53
N ALA A 152 -0.81 37.22 3.89
CA ALA A 152 0.16 38.29 3.75
C ALA A 152 0.71 38.69 5.13
N LEU A 153 1.91 38.19 5.46
CA LEU A 153 2.68 38.69 6.59
C LEU A 153 2.93 40.18 6.37
N PRO A 154 2.92 40.96 7.46
CA PRO A 154 2.47 42.34 7.39
C PRO A 154 3.50 43.23 6.67
N ASP A 155 2.96 44.31 6.10
CA ASP A 155 3.62 45.43 5.43
C ASP A 155 5.02 45.80 5.99
N GLU A 156 5.90 46.41 5.19
CA GLU A 156 7.22 46.88 5.65
C GLU A 156 7.11 47.75 6.92
N ALA A 157 6.03 48.53 7.02
CA ALA A 157 5.69 49.33 8.19
C ALA A 157 5.48 48.49 9.47
N ALA A 158 4.96 47.27 9.36
CA ALA A 158 4.77 46.38 10.49
C ALA A 158 6.07 45.71 10.94
N PHE A 159 6.98 45.44 9.99
CA PHE A 159 8.33 45.00 10.32
C PHE A 159 9.11 46.08 11.07
N ASP A 160 9.05 47.32 10.62
CA ASP A 160 9.66 48.46 11.31
C ASP A 160 9.02 48.71 12.68
N ASN A 161 7.68 48.59 12.79
CA ASN A 161 6.98 48.67 14.07
C ASN A 161 7.46 47.59 15.05
N PHE A 162 7.61 46.35 14.58
CA PHE A 162 8.13 45.24 15.37
C PHE A 162 9.56 45.49 15.85
N LEU A 163 10.45 45.93 14.96
CA LEU A 163 11.83 46.25 15.34
C LEU A 163 11.90 47.39 16.35
N ASN A 164 11.06 48.42 16.21
CA ASN A 164 10.98 49.52 17.17
C ASN A 164 10.48 49.03 18.54
N ARG A 165 9.42 48.22 18.58
CA ARG A 165 8.93 47.60 19.82
C ARG A 165 10.01 46.74 20.50
N LEU A 166 10.78 45.97 19.73
CA LEU A 166 11.89 45.16 20.27
C LEU A 166 13.07 45.99 20.76
N LYS A 167 13.32 47.14 20.12
CA LYS A 167 14.35 48.09 20.54
C LYS A 167 14.00 48.71 21.89
N ASP A 168 12.73 49.02 22.11
CA ASP A 168 12.22 49.66 23.33
C ASP A 168 11.94 48.64 24.46
N ALA A 169 11.97 47.34 24.15
CA ALA A 169 11.76 46.28 25.14
C ALA A 169 12.98 46.04 26.02
N GLU A 170 12.91 46.53 27.26
CA GLU A 170 13.99 46.44 28.26
C GLU A 170 14.09 45.05 28.93
N THR A 171 13.01 44.26 28.94
CA THR A 171 12.97 42.95 29.61
C THR A 171 12.79 41.80 28.62
N THR A 172 13.33 40.62 28.96
CA THR A 172 13.13 39.39 28.18
C THR A 172 11.65 39.02 28.06
N GLN A 173 10.86 39.27 29.11
CA GLN A 173 9.42 39.04 29.13
C GLN A 173 8.70 39.91 28.07
N ALA A 174 9.01 41.21 28.03
CA ALA A 174 8.43 42.13 27.06
C ALA A 174 8.80 41.76 25.62
N ARG A 175 10.04 41.29 25.38
CA ARG A 175 10.47 40.77 24.07
C ARG A 175 9.66 39.54 23.66
N ASN A 176 9.47 38.59 24.59
CA ASN A 176 8.69 37.38 24.35
C ASN A 176 7.22 37.68 24.02
N ASP A 177 6.62 38.64 24.71
CA ASP A 177 5.25 39.08 24.41
C ASP A 177 5.14 39.73 23.04
N ILE A 178 6.16 40.49 22.61
CA ILE A 178 6.23 41.07 21.26
C ILE A 178 6.36 39.97 20.19
N TYR A 179 7.19 38.95 20.42
CA TYR A 179 7.29 37.80 19.51
C TYR A 179 5.95 37.08 19.36
N ILE A 180 5.25 36.86 20.48
CA ILE A 180 3.96 36.17 20.47
C ILE A 180 2.91 36.99 19.71
N ASP A 181 2.84 38.28 19.99
CA ASP A 181 1.88 39.20 19.38
C ASP A 181 2.07 39.32 17.86
N VAL A 182 3.32 39.35 17.37
CA VAL A 182 3.61 39.49 15.94
C VAL A 182 3.51 38.18 15.17
N ILE A 183 3.98 37.07 15.74
CA ILE A 183 4.05 35.78 15.02
C ILE A 183 2.72 35.05 15.02
N PHE A 184 1.98 35.08 16.13
CA PHE A 184 0.74 34.31 16.30
C PHE A 184 -0.51 35.18 16.26
N GLN A 185 -0.38 36.51 16.32
CA GLN A 185 -1.47 37.49 16.23
C GLN A 185 -2.72 37.09 17.04
N PRO A 186 -2.59 36.71 18.32
CA PRO A 186 -3.69 36.11 19.11
C PRO A 186 -4.90 37.04 19.29
N ARG A 187 -4.71 38.35 19.09
CA ARG A 187 -5.78 39.35 19.13
C ARG A 187 -6.55 39.48 17.82
N GLN A 188 -5.94 39.13 16.69
CA GLN A 188 -6.54 39.24 15.36
C GLN A 188 -7.18 37.92 14.92
N ASP A 189 -6.54 36.79 15.24
CA ASP A 189 -7.02 35.45 14.89
C ASP A 189 -6.96 34.50 16.11
N PRO A 190 -7.98 34.51 16.97
CA PRO A 190 -7.99 33.71 18.20
C PRO A 190 -8.09 32.20 17.92
N GLU A 191 -8.70 31.79 16.80
CA GLU A 191 -8.85 30.38 16.44
C GLU A 191 -7.53 29.77 15.97
N LYS A 192 -6.79 30.45 15.07
CA LYS A 192 -5.45 30.00 14.69
C LYS A 192 -4.50 30.06 15.88
N ALA A 193 -4.57 31.09 16.72
CA ALA A 193 -3.73 31.21 17.90
C ALA A 193 -3.94 30.04 18.89
N ALA A 194 -5.18 29.56 19.07
CA ALA A 194 -5.45 28.38 19.90
C ALA A 194 -4.71 27.13 19.40
N ALA A 195 -4.60 26.94 18.08
CA ALA A 195 -3.83 25.82 17.50
C ALA A 195 -2.32 25.93 17.79
N TYR A 196 -1.81 27.14 18.02
CA TYR A 196 -0.40 27.41 18.31
C TYR A 196 -0.09 27.63 19.81
N GLN A 197 -1.05 27.39 20.70
CA GLN A 197 -0.93 27.63 22.15
C GLN A 197 0.34 27.00 22.75
N LYS A 198 0.65 25.75 22.37
CA LYS A 198 1.86 25.03 22.80
C LYS A 198 3.14 25.82 22.49
N TYR A 199 3.24 26.45 21.32
CA TYR A 199 4.43 27.20 20.93
C TYR A 199 4.52 28.54 21.64
N MET A 200 3.39 29.21 21.85
CA MET A 200 3.32 30.44 22.65
C MET A 200 3.77 30.20 24.10
N GLU A 201 3.39 29.07 24.70
CA GLU A 201 3.83 28.69 26.05
C GLU A 201 5.33 28.39 26.12
N MET A 202 5.93 27.79 25.08
CA MET A 202 7.39 27.60 25.03
C MET A 202 8.12 28.95 25.04
N ILE A 203 7.63 29.94 24.30
CA ILE A 203 8.21 31.29 24.26
C ILE A 203 8.04 31.98 25.61
N ARG A 204 6.84 31.90 26.23
CA ARG A 204 6.61 32.44 27.59
C ARG A 204 7.49 31.75 28.63
N GLY A 205 7.80 30.47 28.45
CA GLY A 205 8.72 29.69 29.28
C GLY A 205 10.20 30.03 29.09
N GLY A 206 10.53 31.00 28.23
CA GLY A 206 11.90 31.48 28.03
C GLY A 206 12.68 30.74 26.94
N VAL A 207 12.02 29.90 26.13
CA VAL A 207 12.66 29.28 24.97
C VAL A 207 12.82 30.33 23.87
N ALA A 208 14.04 30.41 23.31
CA ALA A 208 14.38 31.23 22.16
C ALA A 208 13.44 30.98 20.96
N ILE A 209 13.18 32.00 20.15
CA ILE A 209 12.17 31.90 19.08
C ILE A 209 12.59 30.91 17.98
N GLN A 210 13.89 30.88 17.65
CA GLN A 210 14.41 30.02 16.58
C GLN A 210 14.15 28.52 16.83
N PRO A 211 14.48 27.95 18.02
CA PRO A 211 14.07 26.59 18.38
C PRO A 211 12.57 26.33 18.29
N VAL A 212 11.73 27.31 18.64
CA VAL A 212 10.27 27.15 18.59
C VAL A 212 9.80 27.05 17.13
N VAL A 213 10.33 27.89 16.24
CA VAL A 213 10.09 27.81 14.79
C VAL A 213 10.54 26.46 14.23
N ASP A 214 11.70 25.94 14.65
CA ASP A 214 12.18 24.62 14.21
C ASP A 214 11.26 23.47 14.65
N VAL A 215 10.65 23.58 15.84
CA VAL A 215 9.63 22.61 16.30
C VAL A 215 8.35 22.78 15.46
N MET A 216 7.88 24.00 15.22
CA MET A 216 6.71 24.26 14.39
C MET A 216 6.86 23.69 12.97
N LEU A 217 8.02 23.90 12.33
CA LEU A 217 8.30 23.37 11.00
C LEU A 217 8.36 21.84 10.99
N ARG A 218 8.90 21.21 12.05
CA ARG A 218 8.88 19.75 12.20
C ARG A 218 7.48 19.20 12.38
N ASP A 219 6.66 19.84 13.21
CA ASP A 219 5.28 19.42 13.46
C ASP A 219 4.42 19.61 12.20
N ARG A 220 4.62 20.69 11.41
CA ARG A 220 3.97 20.89 10.11
C ARG A 220 4.34 19.79 9.11
N ARG A 221 5.63 19.44 8.98
CA ARG A 221 6.07 18.34 8.11
C ARG A 221 5.47 16.99 8.52
N ARG A 222 5.39 16.72 9.82
CA ARG A 222 4.75 15.51 10.34
C ARG A 222 3.26 15.48 10.04
N ALA A 223 2.56 16.60 10.22
CA ALA A 223 1.14 16.71 9.90
C ALA A 223 0.87 16.49 8.39
N GLN A 224 1.69 17.08 7.52
CA GLN A 224 1.61 16.86 6.07
C GLN A 224 1.84 15.38 5.72
N SER A 225 2.90 14.76 6.24
CA SER A 225 3.18 13.34 6.01
C SER A 225 2.05 12.43 6.51
N ASN A 226 1.45 12.75 7.65
CA ASN A 226 0.31 12.01 8.19
C ASN A 226 -0.94 12.15 7.30
N GLU A 227 -1.21 13.35 6.78
CA GLU A 227 -2.36 13.58 5.89
C GLU A 227 -2.15 12.87 4.54
N GLU A 228 -0.95 12.90 3.96
CA GLU A 228 -0.60 12.11 2.77
C GLU A 228 -0.78 10.61 3.02
N GLN A 229 -0.35 10.11 4.18
CA GLN A 229 -0.54 8.71 4.56
C GLN A 229 -2.02 8.37 4.69
N LYS A 230 -2.81 9.25 5.30
CA LYS A 230 -4.26 9.09 5.44
C LYS A 230 -4.95 9.07 4.09
N GLN A 231 -4.62 9.98 3.18
CA GLN A 231 -5.15 9.99 1.81
C GLN A 231 -4.78 8.71 1.05
N ARG A 232 -3.54 8.23 1.20
CA ARG A 232 -3.10 6.95 0.61
C ARG A 232 -3.88 5.76 1.16
N LEU A 233 -4.13 5.72 2.48
CA LEU A 233 -4.93 4.68 3.12
C LEU A 233 -6.40 4.73 2.68
N GLN A 234 -6.97 5.94 2.55
CA GLN A 234 -8.32 6.13 2.01
C GLN A 234 -8.43 5.64 0.56
N GLY A 235 -7.45 5.97 -0.30
CA GLY A 235 -7.40 5.46 -1.67
C GLY A 235 -7.34 3.93 -1.73
N LYS A 236 -6.52 3.29 -0.89
CA LYS A 236 -6.48 1.82 -0.76
C LYS A 236 -7.81 1.23 -0.27
N LEU A 237 -8.48 1.88 0.68
CA LEU A 237 -9.79 1.43 1.17
C LEU A 237 -10.84 1.49 0.06
N GLU A 238 -10.85 2.55 -0.76
CA GLU A 238 -11.76 2.65 -1.90
C GLU A 238 -11.46 1.62 -3.00
N GLU A 239 -10.18 1.35 -3.26
CA GLU A 239 -9.76 0.30 -4.18
C GLU A 239 -10.20 -1.09 -3.69
N LEU A 240 -10.00 -1.40 -2.40
CA LEU A 240 -10.46 -2.65 -1.80
C LEU A 240 -11.99 -2.78 -1.81
N LYS A 241 -12.71 -1.69 -1.56
CA LYS A 241 -14.19 -1.67 -1.68
C LYS A 241 -14.64 -1.96 -3.11
N ARG A 242 -13.99 -1.35 -4.11
CA ARG A 242 -14.26 -1.62 -5.54
C ARG A 242 -13.92 -3.06 -5.93
N ALA A 243 -12.77 -3.58 -5.48
CA ALA A 243 -12.37 -4.95 -5.72
C ALA A 243 -13.34 -5.95 -5.08
N LYS A 244 -13.79 -5.69 -3.85
CA LYS A 244 -14.80 -6.50 -3.15
C LYS A 244 -16.13 -6.51 -3.91
N ALA A 245 -16.63 -5.34 -4.32
CA ALA A 245 -17.87 -5.24 -5.10
C ALA A 245 -17.76 -5.95 -6.46
N ALA A 246 -16.62 -5.85 -7.15
CA ALA A 246 -16.37 -6.55 -8.40
C ALA A 246 -16.31 -8.07 -8.20
N HIS A 247 -15.69 -8.53 -7.11
CA HIS A 247 -15.64 -9.94 -6.74
C HIS A 247 -17.02 -10.49 -6.40
N GLU A 248 -17.81 -9.78 -5.59
CA GLU A 248 -19.20 -10.14 -5.28
C GLU A 248 -20.07 -10.19 -6.54
N LEU A 249 -19.93 -9.22 -7.45
CA LEU A 249 -20.64 -9.22 -8.73
C LEU A 249 -20.17 -10.37 -9.66
N SER A 250 -18.88 -10.72 -9.62
CA SER A 250 -18.35 -11.89 -10.33
C SER A 250 -18.88 -13.20 -9.75
N LEU A 251 -18.95 -13.32 -8.43
CA LEU A 251 -19.56 -14.47 -7.74
C LEU A 251 -21.04 -14.58 -8.06
N ALA A 252 -21.79 -13.47 -8.01
CA ALA A 252 -23.21 -13.43 -8.37
C ALA A 252 -23.41 -13.82 -9.84
N LYS A 253 -22.56 -13.35 -10.76
CA LYS A 253 -22.59 -13.78 -12.17
C LYS A 253 -22.28 -15.25 -12.34
N LYS A 254 -21.29 -15.79 -11.61
CA LYS A 254 -20.95 -17.22 -11.63
C LYS A 254 -22.07 -18.08 -11.04
N GLN A 255 -22.70 -17.64 -9.95
CA GLN A 255 -23.85 -18.30 -9.35
C GLN A 255 -25.05 -18.27 -10.29
N LYS A 256 -25.35 -17.12 -10.90
CA LYS A 256 -26.40 -17.01 -11.92
C LYS A 256 -26.11 -17.89 -13.12
N ALA A 257 -24.88 -17.90 -13.64
CA ALA A 257 -24.50 -18.80 -14.73
C ALA A 257 -24.60 -20.29 -14.35
N ARG A 258 -24.34 -20.65 -13.09
CA ARG A 258 -24.59 -22.02 -12.58
C ARG A 258 -26.08 -22.32 -12.45
N GLN A 259 -26.89 -21.38 -11.98
CA GLN A 259 -28.35 -21.51 -11.92
C GLN A 259 -28.96 -21.60 -13.31
N ASP A 260 -28.54 -20.78 -14.26
CA ASP A 260 -29.00 -20.82 -15.65
C ASP A 260 -28.58 -22.14 -16.32
N LYS A 261 -27.37 -22.65 -16.03
CA LYS A 261 -26.95 -24.00 -16.48
C LYS A 261 -27.74 -25.11 -15.81
N ALA A 262 -28.04 -25.00 -14.51
CA ALA A 262 -28.85 -25.96 -13.79
C ALA A 262 -30.32 -25.92 -14.24
N ALA A 263 -30.85 -24.74 -14.57
CA ALA A 263 -32.19 -24.55 -15.12
C ALA A 263 -32.27 -25.00 -16.58
N ALA A 264 -31.22 -24.82 -17.38
CA ALA A 264 -31.12 -25.37 -18.73
C ALA A 264 -30.96 -26.90 -18.71
N ALA A 265 -30.21 -27.44 -17.73
CA ALA A 265 -30.14 -28.87 -17.48
C ALA A 265 -31.49 -29.42 -16.98
N ALA A 266 -32.17 -28.72 -16.07
CA ALA A 266 -33.51 -29.06 -15.58
C ALA A 266 -34.59 -28.96 -16.67
N ALA A 267 -34.44 -28.04 -17.63
CA ALA A 267 -35.30 -27.92 -18.80
C ALA A 267 -34.97 -28.94 -19.90
N SER A 268 -33.73 -29.45 -19.98
CA SER A 268 -33.42 -30.64 -20.77
C SER A 268 -33.83 -31.95 -20.05
N ASP A 269 -33.96 -31.91 -18.72
CA ASP A 269 -34.41 -33.02 -17.86
C ASP A 269 -35.90 -33.34 -18.02
N SER A 270 -36.67 -32.44 -18.66
CA SER A 270 -38.04 -32.72 -19.07
C SER A 270 -38.14 -33.59 -20.35
N GLN A 271 -37.03 -34.12 -20.86
CA GLN A 271 -36.97 -35.22 -21.82
C GLN A 271 -35.92 -36.24 -21.40
N HIS A 272 -36.19 -36.99 -20.32
CA HIS A 272 -35.47 -38.24 -20.07
C HIS A 272 -35.87 -39.28 -21.14
N ASP A 273 -35.13 -39.34 -22.24
CA ASP A 273 -35.13 -40.51 -23.12
C ASP A 273 -34.48 -41.67 -22.34
N HIS A 274 -35.28 -42.43 -21.59
CA HIS A 274 -34.83 -43.67 -20.98
C HIS A 274 -34.30 -44.61 -22.08
N PRO A 275 -33.16 -45.29 -21.88
CA PRO A 275 -32.69 -46.28 -22.84
C PRO A 275 -33.75 -47.36 -23.05
N PRO A 276 -33.91 -47.89 -24.27
CA PRO A 276 -34.91 -48.93 -24.54
C PRO A 276 -34.59 -50.21 -23.76
N CYS A 277 -35.60 -51.06 -23.57
CA CYS A 277 -35.45 -52.35 -22.91
C CYS A 277 -34.31 -53.19 -23.50
N SER A 278 -33.40 -53.70 -22.66
CA SER A 278 -32.22 -54.50 -23.06
C SER A 278 -32.56 -55.69 -23.95
N VAL A 279 -33.72 -56.32 -23.71
CA VAL A 279 -34.11 -57.59 -24.36
C VAL A 279 -34.94 -57.37 -25.63
N CYS A 280 -35.96 -56.52 -25.56
CA CYS A 280 -36.93 -56.37 -26.65
C CYS A 280 -36.85 -55.02 -27.39
N SER A 281 -35.93 -54.14 -26.97
CA SER A 281 -35.68 -52.81 -27.57
C SER A 281 -36.89 -51.87 -27.60
N LYS A 282 -37.93 -52.15 -26.80
CA LYS A 282 -39.12 -51.29 -26.68
C LYS A 282 -38.79 -50.06 -25.83
N ALA A 283 -39.39 -48.92 -26.17
CA ALA A 283 -39.39 -47.72 -25.34
C ALA A 283 -40.07 -48.03 -24.00
N LEU A 284 -39.48 -47.53 -22.91
CA LEU A 284 -39.96 -47.77 -21.56
C LEU A 284 -40.98 -46.70 -21.14
N ASP A 285 -41.95 -47.12 -20.32
CA ASP A 285 -42.81 -46.19 -19.60
C ASP A 285 -41.98 -45.55 -18.48
N ALA A 286 -42.08 -44.23 -18.33
CA ALA A 286 -41.32 -43.47 -17.34
C ALA A 286 -41.72 -43.80 -15.88
N GLN A 287 -42.85 -44.50 -15.67
CA GLN A 287 -43.37 -44.84 -14.35
C GLN A 287 -43.21 -46.32 -13.96
N ASP A 288 -42.91 -47.22 -14.90
CA ASP A 288 -42.89 -48.67 -14.65
C ASP A 288 -41.81 -49.36 -15.47
N PHE A 289 -40.62 -49.49 -14.88
CA PHE A 289 -39.49 -50.23 -15.44
C PHE A 289 -38.64 -50.83 -14.31
N LEU A 290 -37.98 -51.95 -14.60
CA LEU A 290 -37.00 -52.56 -13.71
C LEU A 290 -35.59 -52.19 -14.18
N ALA A 291 -34.67 -51.94 -13.25
CA ALA A 291 -33.30 -51.56 -13.57
C ALA A 291 -32.33 -52.56 -12.94
N CYS A 292 -31.21 -52.82 -13.61
CA CYS A 292 -30.10 -53.53 -12.95
C CYS A 292 -29.60 -52.69 -11.76
N PRO A 293 -29.69 -53.16 -10.51
CA PRO A 293 -29.34 -52.34 -9.34
C PRO A 293 -27.88 -51.90 -9.35
N LEU A 294 -26.98 -52.72 -9.89
CA LEU A 294 -25.55 -52.41 -10.00
C LEU A 294 -25.28 -51.30 -11.02
N CYS A 295 -25.86 -51.37 -12.23
CA CYS A 295 -25.71 -50.31 -13.23
C CYS A 295 -26.35 -49.00 -12.77
N HIS A 296 -27.51 -49.08 -12.11
CA HIS A 296 -28.21 -47.90 -11.62
C HIS A 296 -27.42 -47.20 -10.52
N LEU A 297 -26.91 -47.94 -9.53
CA LEU A 297 -26.08 -47.35 -8.47
C LEU A 297 -24.76 -46.83 -9.01
N LEU A 298 -24.05 -47.60 -9.85
CA LEU A 298 -22.81 -47.14 -10.44
C LEU A 298 -23.03 -45.85 -11.25
N GLY A 299 -24.08 -45.78 -12.08
CA GLY A 299 -24.42 -44.61 -12.88
C GLY A 299 -24.90 -43.42 -12.05
N GLU A 300 -25.99 -43.57 -11.31
CA GLU A 300 -26.69 -42.48 -10.63
C GLU A 300 -26.06 -42.09 -9.29
N GLN A 301 -25.50 -43.04 -8.54
CA GLN A 301 -24.85 -42.73 -7.25
C GLN A 301 -23.40 -42.30 -7.43
N TYR A 302 -22.64 -43.02 -8.26
CA TYR A 302 -21.19 -42.84 -8.35
C TYR A 302 -20.73 -42.12 -9.63
N GLY A 303 -21.60 -41.99 -10.65
CA GLY A 303 -21.27 -41.38 -11.94
C GLY A 303 -20.41 -42.29 -12.83
N LEU A 304 -20.57 -43.60 -12.71
CA LEU A 304 -19.73 -44.64 -13.30
C LEU A 304 -20.50 -45.55 -14.25
N GLY A 305 -19.87 -45.93 -15.36
CA GLY A 305 -20.44 -46.85 -16.35
C GLY A 305 -21.20 -46.15 -17.48
N ASN A 306 -21.84 -46.95 -18.32
CA ASN A 306 -22.50 -46.49 -19.56
C ASN A 306 -23.99 -46.18 -19.40
N GLY A 307 -24.46 -45.92 -18.17
CA GLY A 307 -25.86 -45.71 -17.83
C GLY A 307 -26.59 -46.96 -17.32
N PRO A 308 -27.83 -46.80 -16.82
CA PRO A 308 -28.60 -47.91 -16.26
C PRO A 308 -29.08 -48.85 -17.37
N VAL A 309 -28.96 -50.16 -17.14
CA VAL A 309 -29.63 -51.17 -17.97
C VAL A 309 -31.04 -51.36 -17.45
N LEU A 310 -32.01 -51.19 -18.34
CA LEU A 310 -33.43 -51.15 -18.00
C LEU A 310 -34.22 -52.26 -18.72
N TYR A 311 -35.28 -52.71 -18.06
CA TYR A 311 -36.15 -53.81 -18.48
C TYR A 311 -37.62 -53.35 -18.40
N CYS A 312 -38.41 -53.71 -19.42
CA CYS A 312 -39.83 -53.32 -19.50
C CYS A 312 -40.77 -54.20 -18.67
N SER A 313 -40.31 -55.35 -18.19
CA SER A 313 -41.11 -56.31 -17.43
C SER A 313 -40.22 -57.26 -16.64
N GLU A 314 -40.77 -57.88 -15.61
CA GLU A 314 -40.11 -58.93 -14.80
C GLU A 314 -39.61 -60.08 -15.68
N THR A 315 -40.37 -60.48 -16.70
CA THR A 315 -39.94 -61.50 -17.66
C THR A 315 -38.68 -61.12 -18.44
N CYS A 316 -38.59 -59.87 -18.92
CA CYS A 316 -37.37 -59.39 -19.60
C CYS A 316 -36.19 -59.25 -18.64
N HIS A 317 -36.47 -58.94 -17.37
CA HIS A 317 -35.44 -58.91 -16.33
C HIS A 317 -34.92 -60.32 -16.07
N GLU A 318 -35.77 -61.31 -15.79
CA GLU A 318 -35.37 -62.70 -15.54
C GLU A 318 -34.59 -63.33 -16.72
N ASP A 319 -34.99 -63.03 -17.96
CA ASP A 319 -34.37 -63.60 -19.16
C ASP A 319 -32.91 -63.13 -19.39
N ASP A 320 -32.58 -61.88 -19.03
CA ASP A 320 -31.26 -61.28 -19.33
C ASP A 320 -30.42 -60.98 -18.09
N TYR A 321 -31.02 -60.75 -16.92
CA TYR A 321 -30.32 -60.23 -15.74
C TYR A 321 -29.08 -61.05 -15.35
N GLU A 322 -29.19 -62.38 -15.30
CA GLU A 322 -28.06 -63.24 -14.95
C GLU A 322 -26.94 -63.23 -16.00
N TRP A 323 -27.30 -63.15 -17.27
CA TRP A 323 -26.33 -63.07 -18.36
C TRP A 323 -25.64 -61.69 -18.38
N HIS A 324 -26.44 -60.62 -18.28
CA HIS A 324 -25.98 -59.25 -18.15
C HIS A 324 -25.04 -59.09 -16.95
N ARG A 325 -25.42 -59.59 -15.78
CA ARG A 325 -24.60 -59.55 -14.57
C ARG A 325 -23.25 -60.20 -14.78
N LYS A 326 -23.20 -61.39 -15.38
CA LYS A 326 -21.95 -62.10 -15.67
C LYS A 326 -21.09 -61.38 -16.72
N ALA A 327 -21.70 -60.76 -17.72
CA ALA A 327 -20.96 -60.09 -18.80
C ALA A 327 -20.45 -58.69 -18.39
N ALA A 328 -21.27 -57.91 -17.70
CA ALA A 328 -21.04 -56.50 -17.41
C ALA A 328 -20.46 -56.23 -16.01
N HIS A 329 -20.71 -57.12 -15.04
CA HIS A 329 -20.27 -56.96 -13.65
C HIS A 329 -19.29 -58.06 -13.23
N ASN A 330 -18.15 -58.11 -13.93
CA ASN A 330 -17.05 -58.99 -13.57
C ASN A 330 -16.47 -58.63 -12.19
N CYS A 331 -16.17 -59.65 -11.39
CA CYS A 331 -15.49 -59.45 -10.11
C CYS A 331 -14.13 -58.80 -10.34
N ALA A 332 -13.81 -57.74 -9.60
CA ALA A 332 -12.56 -57.01 -9.67
C ALA A 332 -11.35 -57.85 -9.21
N ALA A 333 -11.58 -58.97 -8.51
CA ALA A 333 -10.56 -59.98 -8.25
C ALA A 333 -10.13 -60.74 -9.52
N GLY A 334 -10.89 -60.68 -10.61
CA GLY A 334 -10.55 -61.37 -11.87
C GLY A 334 -10.33 -62.86 -11.66
N GLN A 335 -9.13 -63.35 -12.03
CA GLN A 335 -8.78 -64.78 -11.95
C GLN A 335 -8.50 -65.26 -10.52
N THR A 336 -8.36 -64.36 -9.54
CA THR A 336 -8.19 -64.72 -8.12
C THR A 336 -9.51 -64.62 -7.33
N CYS A 337 -10.64 -64.52 -8.05
CA CYS A 337 -11.95 -64.56 -7.44
C CYS A 337 -12.15 -65.89 -6.69
N ILE A 338 -12.57 -65.82 -5.43
CA ILE A 338 -12.76 -67.01 -4.58
C ILE A 338 -13.78 -67.96 -5.19
N ASP A 339 -14.86 -67.44 -5.80
CA ASP A 339 -15.90 -68.26 -6.41
C ASP A 339 -15.43 -69.05 -7.65
N LEU A 340 -14.26 -68.72 -8.22
CA LEU A 340 -13.64 -69.52 -9.30
C LEU A 340 -12.82 -70.70 -8.76
N HIS A 341 -12.45 -70.70 -7.47
CA HIS A 341 -11.53 -71.66 -6.87
C HIS A 341 -12.14 -72.48 -5.72
N ASP A 342 -13.17 -72.00 -5.03
CA ASP A 342 -13.89 -72.71 -3.96
C ASP A 342 -15.16 -73.40 -4.55
N THR A 343 -15.05 -74.67 -4.97
CA THR A 343 -16.20 -75.46 -5.43
C THR A 343 -17.00 -76.14 -4.31
N ASP A 344 -16.49 -76.16 -3.07
CA ASP A 344 -16.87 -77.16 -2.07
C ASP A 344 -17.44 -76.59 -0.74
N VAL A 345 -17.96 -75.35 -0.72
CA VAL A 345 -18.64 -74.82 0.49
C VAL A 345 -20.11 -74.54 0.18
N GLU A 346 -20.97 -75.10 1.04
CA GLU A 346 -22.44 -75.09 0.99
C GLU A 346 -23.06 -73.83 0.36
N MET A 347 -24.01 -74.04 -0.55
CA MET A 347 -24.75 -73.04 -1.32
C MET A 347 -25.62 -72.14 -0.43
N ASP A 348 -25.00 -71.28 0.35
CA ASP A 348 -25.72 -70.24 1.09
C ASP A 348 -25.77 -69.00 0.20
N GLU A 349 -26.83 -68.90 -0.62
CA GLU A 349 -27.06 -67.77 -1.55
C GLU A 349 -27.04 -66.41 -0.82
N ALA A 350 -27.36 -66.41 0.48
CA ALA A 350 -27.30 -65.24 1.35
C ALA A 350 -25.87 -64.66 1.55
N ARG A 351 -24.81 -65.39 1.19
CA ARG A 351 -23.40 -64.95 1.35
C ARG A 351 -22.79 -64.29 0.11
N ARG A 352 -23.52 -64.21 -1.01
CA ARG A 352 -23.04 -63.67 -2.30
C ARG A 352 -23.57 -62.26 -2.58
N VAL A 353 -23.48 -61.37 -1.59
CA VAL A 353 -23.87 -59.97 -1.76
C VAL A 353 -22.70 -59.20 -2.35
N PRO A 354 -22.85 -58.59 -3.54
CA PRO A 354 -21.78 -57.79 -4.13
C PRO A 354 -21.36 -56.63 -3.21
N VAL A 355 -20.06 -56.34 -3.21
CA VAL A 355 -19.50 -55.20 -2.47
C VAL A 355 -18.66 -54.32 -3.38
N PHE A 356 -18.64 -53.03 -3.09
CA PHE A 356 -17.85 -52.05 -3.81
C PHE A 356 -16.61 -51.69 -3.00
N CYS A 357 -15.49 -51.49 -3.67
CA CYS A 357 -14.35 -50.85 -3.02
C CYS A 357 -14.65 -49.35 -2.85
N ARG A 358 -14.71 -48.88 -1.59
CA ARG A 358 -15.11 -47.51 -1.22
C ARG A 358 -14.24 -46.46 -1.90
N GLU A 359 -12.93 -46.66 -1.88
CA GLU A 359 -11.98 -45.73 -2.48
C GLU A 359 -12.13 -45.67 -4.01
N CYS A 360 -12.33 -46.83 -4.66
CA CYS A 360 -12.51 -46.89 -6.10
C CYS A 360 -13.77 -46.14 -6.55
N VAL A 361 -14.92 -46.37 -5.91
CA VAL A 361 -16.19 -45.76 -6.35
C VAL A 361 -16.31 -44.29 -5.93
N ALA A 362 -15.84 -43.92 -4.74
CA ALA A 362 -15.95 -42.56 -4.24
C ALA A 362 -14.83 -41.64 -4.76
N GLY A 363 -13.58 -42.11 -4.70
CA GLY A 363 -12.38 -41.31 -4.96
C GLY A 363 -11.82 -41.46 -6.36
N LEU A 364 -11.48 -42.70 -6.76
CA LEU A 364 -10.75 -42.97 -8.00
C LEU A 364 -11.66 -43.02 -9.24
N LYS A 365 -12.99 -43.03 -9.04
CA LYS A 365 -14.00 -43.12 -10.12
C LYS A 365 -13.82 -44.35 -11.00
N LEU A 366 -13.66 -45.50 -10.36
CA LEU A 366 -13.53 -46.81 -11.01
C LEU A 366 -14.64 -47.77 -10.56
N PRO A 367 -15.29 -48.51 -11.49
CA PRO A 367 -16.33 -49.47 -11.14
C PRO A 367 -15.70 -50.76 -10.60
N SER A 368 -15.28 -50.75 -9.34
CA SER A 368 -14.66 -51.90 -8.69
C SER A 368 -15.66 -52.64 -7.81
N VAL A 369 -16.19 -53.74 -8.34
CA VAL A 369 -17.20 -54.60 -7.69
C VAL A 369 -16.59 -55.98 -7.39
N PHE A 370 -16.84 -56.50 -6.20
CA PHE A 370 -16.45 -57.85 -5.78
C PHE A 370 -17.70 -58.67 -5.48
N CYS A 371 -17.65 -59.99 -5.69
CA CYS A 371 -18.80 -60.87 -5.50
C CYS A 371 -19.22 -61.04 -4.02
N SER A 372 -18.32 -60.76 -3.08
CA SER A 372 -18.58 -60.83 -1.63
C SER A 372 -17.51 -60.08 -0.83
N SER A 373 -17.83 -59.72 0.42
CA SER A 373 -16.85 -59.15 1.37
C SER A 373 -15.64 -60.07 1.57
N ARG A 374 -15.85 -61.40 1.60
CA ARG A 374 -14.78 -62.39 1.72
C ARG A 374 -13.85 -62.36 0.51
N CYS A 375 -14.41 -62.23 -0.70
CA CYS A 375 -13.62 -62.11 -1.93
C CYS A 375 -12.82 -60.80 -1.96
N TYR A 376 -13.40 -59.70 -1.48
CA TYR A 376 -12.68 -58.43 -1.35
C TYR A 376 -11.53 -58.52 -0.34
N ASP A 377 -11.77 -59.07 0.85
CA ASP A 377 -10.77 -59.22 1.92
C ASP A 377 -9.56 -60.03 1.45
N ALA A 378 -9.80 -61.22 0.87
CA ALA A 378 -8.74 -62.08 0.36
C ALA A 378 -7.91 -61.44 -0.78
N ASN A 379 -8.50 -60.50 -1.51
CA ASN A 379 -7.87 -59.82 -2.64
C ASN A 379 -7.47 -58.37 -2.33
N PHE A 380 -7.58 -57.92 -1.07
CA PHE A 380 -7.37 -56.53 -0.69
C PHE A 380 -5.97 -56.03 -1.05
N GLN A 381 -4.92 -56.79 -0.68
CA GLN A 381 -3.53 -56.44 -0.97
C GLN A 381 -3.30 -56.30 -2.48
N TYR A 382 -3.71 -57.31 -3.26
CA TYR A 382 -3.56 -57.29 -4.71
C TYR A 382 -4.30 -56.09 -5.33
N HIS A 383 -5.54 -55.84 -4.90
CA HIS A 383 -6.33 -54.72 -5.39
C HIS A 383 -5.70 -53.36 -5.04
N ARG A 384 -5.20 -53.19 -3.82
CA ARG A 384 -4.50 -51.96 -3.40
C ARG A 384 -3.23 -51.72 -4.22
N ASP A 385 -2.39 -52.75 -4.37
CA ASP A 385 -1.10 -52.63 -5.05
C ASP A 385 -1.24 -52.38 -6.56
N TRP A 386 -2.24 -52.99 -7.20
CA TRP A 386 -2.41 -52.94 -8.65
C TRP A 386 -3.46 -51.94 -9.14
N VAL A 387 -4.40 -51.51 -8.29
CA VAL A 387 -5.43 -50.54 -8.64
C VAL A 387 -5.22 -49.23 -7.89
N HIS A 388 -5.20 -49.24 -6.56
CA HIS A 388 -5.17 -47.98 -5.80
C HIS A 388 -3.85 -47.23 -6.00
N ILE A 389 -2.70 -47.87 -5.78
CA ILE A 389 -1.39 -47.19 -5.86
C ILE A 389 -1.14 -46.60 -7.25
N PRO A 390 -1.35 -47.32 -8.37
CA PRO A 390 -1.15 -46.75 -9.70
C PRO A 390 -2.11 -45.60 -10.01
N GLU A 391 -3.37 -45.69 -9.61
CA GLU A 391 -4.38 -44.67 -9.91
C GLU A 391 -4.22 -43.43 -9.02
N ARG A 392 -3.85 -43.59 -7.74
CA ARG A 392 -3.40 -42.49 -6.87
C ARG A 392 -2.23 -41.72 -7.49
N LYS A 393 -1.22 -42.44 -8.02
CA LYS A 393 -0.08 -41.84 -8.71
C LYS A 393 -0.49 -41.06 -9.96
N LYS A 394 -1.39 -41.61 -10.78
CA LYS A 394 -1.94 -40.91 -11.96
C LYS A 394 -2.70 -39.64 -11.56
N ALA A 395 -3.50 -39.73 -10.49
CA ALA A 395 -4.28 -38.63 -9.96
C ALA A 395 -3.45 -37.62 -9.13
N ARG A 396 -2.17 -37.91 -8.87
CA ARG A 396 -1.27 -37.12 -7.99
C ARG A 396 -1.83 -36.93 -6.58
N VAL A 397 -2.49 -37.96 -6.04
CA VAL A 397 -3.02 -37.98 -4.68
C VAL A 397 -2.07 -38.79 -3.81
N GLU A 398 -1.43 -38.14 -2.84
CA GLU A 398 -0.66 -38.82 -1.80
C GLU A 398 -1.61 -39.21 -0.66
N VAL A 399 -1.76 -40.53 -0.46
CA VAL A 399 -2.54 -41.11 0.65
C VAL A 399 -1.60 -41.98 1.45
N ASP A 400 -1.38 -41.61 2.71
CA ASP A 400 -0.69 -42.44 3.70
C ASP A 400 -1.73 -43.28 4.45
N ASP A 401 -1.83 -44.56 4.08
CA ASP A 401 -2.74 -45.55 4.64
C ASP A 401 -2.00 -46.67 5.37
N GLU A 402 -0.72 -46.48 5.74
CA GLU A 402 0.06 -47.52 6.45
C GLU A 402 -0.56 -47.90 7.81
N ASN A 403 -1.22 -46.96 8.47
CA ASN A 403 -1.92 -47.17 9.74
C ASN A 403 -3.21 -47.99 9.61
N GLN A 404 -3.68 -48.27 8.39
CA GLN A 404 -4.86 -49.07 8.11
C GLN A 404 -4.50 -50.52 7.75
N LEU A 405 -3.21 -50.89 7.74
CA LEU A 405 -2.72 -52.20 7.32
C LEU A 405 -2.24 -53.06 8.51
N GLU A 406 -2.59 -54.35 8.47
CA GLU A 406 -2.03 -55.37 9.34
C GLU A 406 -1.04 -56.24 8.55
N TYR A 407 0.21 -56.28 9.00
CA TYR A 407 1.28 -57.04 8.35
C TYR A 407 1.42 -58.45 8.93
N ALA A 408 1.52 -59.46 8.07
CA ALA A 408 1.69 -60.85 8.48
C ALA A 408 3.15 -61.19 8.85
N SER A 409 4.12 -60.38 8.41
CA SER A 409 5.55 -60.58 8.64
C SER A 409 6.29 -59.24 8.83
N GLU A 410 7.46 -59.30 9.45
CA GLU A 410 8.34 -58.12 9.66
C GLU A 410 8.81 -57.50 8.35
N ASP A 411 8.91 -58.30 7.27
CA ASP A 411 9.32 -57.84 5.93
C ASP A 411 8.26 -56.99 5.22
N LYS A 412 7.07 -56.82 5.82
CA LYS A 412 5.93 -56.04 5.30
C LYS A 412 5.45 -56.44 3.89
N THR A 413 5.83 -57.62 3.41
CA THR A 413 5.53 -58.10 2.04
C THR A 413 4.12 -58.65 1.89
N GLN A 414 3.49 -59.09 2.99
CA GLN A 414 2.11 -59.56 3.03
C GLN A 414 1.34 -58.78 4.08
N TYR A 415 0.20 -58.23 3.68
CA TYR A 415 -0.62 -57.42 4.55
C TYR A 415 -2.10 -57.53 4.19
N ARG A 416 -2.97 -57.21 5.14
CA ARG A 416 -4.42 -57.10 4.97
C ARG A 416 -4.93 -55.80 5.55
N ALA A 417 -6.17 -55.45 5.27
CA ALA A 417 -6.81 -54.33 5.96
C ALA A 417 -6.98 -54.67 7.44
N SER A 418 -6.70 -53.71 8.32
CA SER A 418 -6.96 -53.82 9.77
C SER A 418 -8.46 -53.94 10.08
N LYS A 419 -9.29 -53.26 9.29
CA LYS A 419 -10.76 -53.35 9.33
C LYS A 419 -11.31 -53.29 7.91
N ILE A 420 -11.61 -54.44 7.33
CA ILE A 420 -12.02 -54.52 5.93
C ILE A 420 -13.34 -53.77 5.65
N GLU A 421 -14.21 -53.64 6.66
CA GLU A 421 -15.49 -52.95 6.59
C GLU A 421 -15.34 -51.44 6.31
N GLU A 422 -14.23 -50.83 6.74
CA GLU A 422 -13.94 -49.41 6.48
C GLU A 422 -13.58 -49.14 5.01
N HIS A 423 -13.17 -50.19 4.27
CA HIS A 423 -12.71 -50.11 2.88
C HIS A 423 -13.75 -50.55 1.84
N LEU A 424 -14.86 -51.14 2.28
CA LEU A 424 -15.95 -51.57 1.40
C LEU A 424 -17.24 -50.79 1.62
N VAL A 425 -18.14 -50.90 0.64
CA VAL A 425 -19.54 -50.49 0.73
C VAL A 425 -20.36 -51.67 0.26
N THR A 426 -21.32 -52.14 1.07
CA THR A 426 -22.17 -53.26 0.65
C THR A 426 -23.24 -52.76 -0.33
N LEU A 427 -23.77 -53.66 -1.16
CA LEU A 427 -24.89 -53.32 -2.04
C LEU A 427 -26.10 -52.76 -1.25
N GLY A 428 -26.39 -53.35 -0.08
CA GLY A 428 -27.46 -52.88 0.81
C GLY A 428 -27.23 -51.44 1.29
N ASP A 429 -26.04 -51.15 1.81
CA ASP A 429 -25.69 -49.80 2.29
C ASP A 429 -25.78 -48.77 1.15
N ALA A 430 -25.33 -49.13 -0.05
CA ALA A 430 -25.39 -48.26 -1.23
C ALA A 430 -26.84 -47.97 -1.66
N LEU A 431 -27.71 -48.99 -1.63
CA LEU A 431 -29.15 -48.84 -1.91
C LEU A 431 -29.83 -47.95 -0.87
N GLU A 432 -29.55 -48.15 0.42
CA GLU A 432 -30.10 -47.32 1.50
C GLU A 432 -29.63 -45.87 1.40
N GLU A 433 -28.34 -45.63 1.16
CA GLU A 433 -27.80 -44.29 0.96
C GLU A 433 -28.43 -43.60 -0.26
N TYR A 434 -28.61 -44.34 -1.36
CA TYR A 434 -29.30 -43.84 -2.55
C TYR A 434 -30.75 -43.46 -2.22
N GLN A 435 -31.50 -44.34 -1.57
CA GLN A 435 -32.90 -44.11 -1.20
C GLN A 435 -33.06 -42.91 -0.27
N GLN A 436 -32.18 -42.75 0.73
CA GLN A 436 -32.18 -41.57 1.61
C GLN A 436 -31.92 -40.27 0.85
N ARG A 437 -31.07 -40.31 -0.18
CA ARG A 437 -30.66 -39.14 -0.96
C ARG A 437 -31.70 -38.73 -2.00
N THR A 438 -32.34 -39.68 -2.67
CA THR A 438 -33.23 -39.41 -3.82
C THR A 438 -34.72 -39.60 -3.49
N GLY A 439 -35.04 -40.30 -2.40
CA GLY A 439 -36.41 -40.71 -2.07
C GLY A 439 -36.95 -41.83 -2.97
N ALA A 440 -36.15 -42.34 -3.92
CA ALA A 440 -36.54 -43.38 -4.86
C ALA A 440 -36.08 -44.77 -4.39
N THR A 441 -36.95 -45.77 -4.52
CA THR A 441 -36.63 -47.19 -4.30
C THR A 441 -36.25 -47.84 -5.62
N ILE A 442 -35.17 -48.61 -5.62
CA ILE A 442 -34.77 -49.49 -6.72
C ILE A 442 -35.29 -50.87 -6.35
N SER A 443 -36.21 -51.40 -7.15
CA SER A 443 -36.78 -52.74 -6.97
C SER A 443 -35.88 -53.82 -7.53
#